data_AF-A0A2M7AK35-F1
#
_entry.id   AF-A0A2M7AK35-F1
#
_cell.length_a   1.000
_cell.length_b   1.000
_cell.length_c   1.000
_cell.angle_alpha   90.00
_cell.angle_beta   90.00
_cell.angle_gamma   90.00
#
_symmetry.space_group_name_H-M   'P 1'
#
loop_
_entity.id
_entity.type
_entity.pdbx_description
1 polymer ?
#
loop_
_entity_poly.entity_id
_entity_poly.type
_entity_poly.pdbx_seq_one_letter_code
_entity_poly.pdbx_strand_id
1 'polypeptide(L)'
;MSPKIISEDGDEVYGTMKVDPEIVIEKGIIGYAHSMGKAKQSWRAGDRPLIIEATGKCGAFKADVLVTQKDAQRIKEANREAGFLQNLRVTIVS
;
A
#
# COMPACT_ATOMS: atom_id res chain seq x y z
N MET A 1 -6.42 -11.41 -6.87
CA MET A 1 -6.11 -11.41 -5.41
C MET A 1 -5.83 -9.96 -5.03
N SER A 2 -6.49 -9.41 -4.00
CA SER A 2 -6.38 -7.99 -3.63
C SER A 2 -5.75 -7.88 -2.23
N PRO A 3 -4.45 -7.57 -2.13
CA PRO A 3 -3.77 -7.44 -0.84
C PRO A 3 -4.22 -6.16 -0.13
N LYS A 4 -4.28 -6.25 1.20
CA LYS A 4 -4.67 -5.15 2.08
C LYS A 4 -3.50 -4.67 2.94
N ILE A 5 -3.58 -3.43 3.43
CA ILE A 5 -2.74 -2.92 4.50
C ILE A 5 -3.61 -2.82 5.74
N ILE A 6 -3.22 -3.52 6.80
CA ILE A 6 -3.97 -3.63 8.05
C ILE A 6 -3.07 -3.15 9.18
N SER A 7 -3.61 -2.40 10.13
CA SER A 7 -2.88 -2.07 11.35
C SER A 7 -2.88 -3.22 12.35
N GLU A 8 -2.00 -3.18 13.34
CA GLU A 8 -1.98 -4.13 14.46
C GLU A 8 -3.30 -4.21 15.24
N ASP A 9 -4.10 -3.13 15.25
CA ASP A 9 -5.41 -3.07 15.90
C ASP A 9 -6.53 -3.69 15.03
N GLY A 10 -6.20 -4.12 13.81
CA GLY A 10 -7.15 -4.68 12.85
C GLY A 10 -7.82 -3.63 11.96
N ASP A 11 -7.41 -2.36 12.03
CA ASP A 11 -7.95 -1.31 11.16
C ASP A 11 -7.45 -1.51 9.73
N GLU A 12 -8.38 -1.52 8.78
CA GLU A 12 -8.02 -1.51 7.37
C GLU A 12 -7.55 -0.11 6.96
N VAL A 13 -6.28 0.02 6.61
CA VAL A 13 -5.67 1.27 6.16
C VAL A 13 -5.85 1.44 4.65
N TYR A 14 -5.79 0.34 3.90
CA TYR A 14 -5.91 0.31 2.45
C TYR A 14 -6.34 -1.08 1.95
N GLY A 15 -7.15 -1.13 0.89
CA GLY A 15 -7.50 -2.37 0.20
C GLY A 15 -8.92 -2.37 -0.37
N THR A 16 -9.92 -2.21 0.49
CA THR A 16 -11.34 -2.15 0.13
C THR A 16 -11.68 -0.73 -0.26
N MET A 17 -11.54 -0.44 -1.54
CA MET A 17 -11.85 0.88 -2.07
C MET A 17 -12.74 0.76 -3.29
N LYS A 18 -13.65 1.73 -3.44
CA LYS A 18 -14.47 1.89 -4.63
C LYS A 18 -13.59 2.54 -5.71
N VAL A 19 -12.84 1.71 -6.41
CA VAL A 19 -12.04 2.13 -7.58
C VAL A 19 -12.70 1.60 -8.84
N ASP A 20 -12.52 2.33 -9.94
CA ASP A 20 -12.99 1.89 -11.25
C ASP A 20 -12.37 0.53 -11.60
N PRO A 21 -13.18 -0.50 -11.91
CA PRO A 21 -12.67 -1.81 -12.30
C PRO A 21 -11.70 -1.75 -13.47
N GLU A 22 -11.89 -0.84 -14.44
CA GLU A 22 -11.01 -0.73 -15.61
C GLU A 22 -9.61 -0.29 -15.21
N ILE A 23 -9.51 0.69 -14.30
CA ILE A 23 -8.23 1.16 -13.74
C ILE A 23 -7.54 0.05 -12.94
N VAL A 24 -8.31 -0.74 -12.21
CA VAL A 24 -7.80 -1.88 -11.42
C VAL A 24 -7.29 -2.99 -12.33
N ILE A 25 -7.94 -3.25 -13.46
CA ILE A 25 -7.50 -4.27 -14.43
C ILE A 25 -6.20 -3.83 -15.12
N GLU A 26 -6.12 -2.57 -15.55
CA GLU A 26 -4.96 -2.07 -16.29
C GLU A 26 -3.73 -1.93 -15.38
N LYS A 27 -3.91 -1.32 -14.21
CA LYS A 27 -2.78 -0.96 -13.34
C LYS A 27 -2.58 -2.01 -12.26
N GLY A 28 -3.66 -2.47 -11.64
CA GLY A 28 -3.62 -3.22 -10.38
C GLY A 28 -3.63 -2.28 -9.16
N ILE A 29 -4.12 -2.81 -8.04
CA ILE A 29 -4.34 -2.06 -6.78
C ILE A 29 -3.00 -1.72 -6.09
N ILE A 30 -1.96 -2.50 -6.34
CA ILE A 30 -0.60 -2.28 -5.85
C ILE A 30 0.43 -2.69 -6.89
N GLY A 31 1.68 -2.23 -6.73
CA GLY A 31 2.86 -2.80 -7.41
C GLY A 31 3.68 -3.70 -6.48
N TYR A 32 4.44 -4.62 -7.06
CA TYR A 32 5.43 -5.42 -6.33
C TYR A 32 6.84 -5.09 -6.82
N ALA A 33 7.80 -5.04 -5.89
CA ALA A 33 9.21 -4.86 -6.20
C ALA A 33 10.08 -5.78 -5.34
N HIS A 34 11.17 -6.30 -5.92
CA HIS A 34 12.11 -7.17 -5.21
C HIS A 34 13.18 -6.43 -4.41
N SER A 35 13.24 -5.10 -4.52
CA SER A 35 14.19 -4.29 -3.75
C SER A 35 13.71 -2.86 -3.63
N MET A 36 14.19 -2.17 -2.59
CA MET A 36 13.92 -0.75 -2.37
C MET A 36 14.40 0.11 -3.55
N GLY A 37 15.52 -0.25 -4.19
CA GLY A 37 16.02 0.46 -5.36
C GLY A 37 15.04 0.41 -6.53
N LYS A 38 14.53 -0.79 -6.85
CA LYS A 38 13.51 -0.96 -7.90
C LYS A 38 12.18 -0.31 -7.53
N ALA A 39 11.79 -0.40 -6.26
CA ALA A 39 10.55 0.23 -5.78
C ALA A 39 10.57 1.75 -5.98
N LYS A 40 11.67 2.42 -5.64
CA LYS A 40 11.84 3.87 -5.83
C LYS A 40 11.85 4.31 -7.29
N GLN A 41 12.25 3.44 -8.21
CA GLN A 41 12.21 3.70 -9.64
C GLN A 41 10.82 3.46 -10.26
N SER A 42 9.90 2.85 -9.51
CA SER A 42 8.54 2.62 -9.98
C SER A 42 7.79 3.94 -10.13
N TRP A 43 7.06 4.08 -11.23
CA TRP A 43 6.15 5.21 -11.45
C TRP A 43 5.13 5.38 -10.30
N ARG A 44 4.84 4.29 -9.56
CA ARG A 44 3.95 4.30 -8.39
C ARG A 44 4.55 4.97 -7.17
N ALA A 45 5.88 4.88 -6.96
CA ALA A 45 6.54 5.47 -5.81
C ALA A 45 6.67 7.00 -5.96
N GLY A 46 6.86 7.47 -7.20
CA GLY A 46 7.13 8.86 -7.49
C GLY A 46 8.45 9.34 -6.87
N ASP A 47 8.63 10.66 -6.80
CA ASP A 47 9.93 11.25 -6.44
C ASP A 47 10.21 11.25 -4.92
N ARG A 48 9.14 11.24 -4.11
CA ARG A 48 9.23 11.32 -2.63
C ARG A 48 8.27 10.32 -1.98
N PRO A 49 8.53 9.00 -2.09
CA PRO A 49 7.67 8.00 -1.50
C PRO A 49 7.74 8.03 0.03
N LEU A 50 6.59 7.80 0.68
CA LEU A 50 6.55 7.44 2.10
C LEU A 50 6.98 5.98 2.25
N ILE A 51 8.06 5.74 3.00
CA ILE A 51 8.58 4.40 3.27
C ILE A 51 8.10 3.97 4.64
N ILE A 52 7.39 2.84 4.69
CA ILE A 52 6.87 2.22 5.91
C ILE A 52 7.46 0.81 6.01
N GLU A 53 7.93 0.46 7.20
CA GLU A 53 8.37 -0.89 7.51
C GLU A 53 7.15 -1.72 7.94
N ALA A 54 6.97 -2.87 7.30
CA ALA A 54 5.92 -3.81 7.69
C ALA A 54 6.34 -4.60 8.93
N THR A 55 5.43 -4.78 9.87
CA THR A 55 5.67 -5.62 11.06
C THR A 55 5.37 -7.09 10.80
N GLY A 56 4.64 -7.40 9.72
CA GLY A 56 4.37 -8.78 9.34
C GLY A 56 3.46 -8.91 8.12
N LYS A 57 2.99 -10.14 7.90
CA LYS A 57 2.00 -10.47 6.88
C LYS A 57 0.84 -11.24 7.51
N CYS A 58 -0.37 -11.01 7.07
CA CYS A 58 -1.57 -11.65 7.61
C CYS A 58 -2.54 -12.08 6.48
N GLY A 59 -3.71 -12.58 6.89
CA GLY A 59 -4.73 -13.12 5.99
C GLY A 59 -4.46 -14.57 5.55
N ALA A 60 -5.48 -15.20 4.96
CA ALA A 60 -5.45 -16.62 4.59
C ALA A 60 -4.31 -16.98 3.61
N PHE A 61 -3.87 -16.01 2.79
CA PHE A 61 -2.80 -16.19 1.80
C PHE A 61 -1.49 -15.48 2.16
N LYS A 62 -1.36 -14.92 3.38
CA LYS A 62 -0.21 -14.09 3.79
C LYS A 62 0.11 -12.96 2.79
N ALA A 63 -0.93 -12.45 2.15
CA ALA A 63 -0.84 -11.42 1.12
C ALA A 63 -1.10 -10.02 1.69
N ASP A 64 -1.70 -9.94 2.87
CA ASP A 64 -1.98 -8.68 3.54
C ASP A 64 -0.77 -8.24 4.36
N VAL A 65 -0.49 -6.94 4.37
CA VAL A 65 0.63 -6.32 5.07
C VAL A 65 0.16 -5.80 6.42
N LEU A 66 0.86 -6.19 7.48
CA LEU A 66 0.64 -5.67 8.82
C LEU A 66 1.59 -4.51 9.10
N VAL A 67 1.08 -3.42 9.64
CA VAL A 67 1.85 -2.25 10.05
C VAL A 67 1.50 -1.83 11.48
N THR A 68 2.41 -1.11 12.15
CA THR A 68 2.10 -0.54 13.47
C THR A 68 0.96 0.46 13.39
N GLN A 69 0.25 0.67 14.50
CA GLN A 69 -0.80 1.70 14.56
C GLN A 69 -0.25 3.11 14.27
N LYS A 70 0.98 3.38 14.71
CA LYS A 70 1.69 4.65 14.44
C LYS A 70 1.91 4.84 12.93
N ASP A 71 2.35 3.80 12.24
CA ASP A 71 2.57 3.88 10.79
C ASP A 71 1.26 3.93 10.00
N ALA A 72 0.21 3.23 10.46
CA ALA A 72 -1.13 3.37 9.92
C ALA A 72 -1.63 4.82 9.98
N GLN A 73 -1.40 5.53 11.08
CA GLN A 73 -1.72 6.96 11.22
C GLN A 73 -0.91 7.81 10.25
N ARG A 74 0.41 7.59 10.16
CA ARG A 74 1.29 8.31 9.21
C ARG A 74 0.84 8.14 7.76
N ILE A 75 0.42 6.94 7.37
CA ILE A 75 -0.14 6.66 6.04
C ILE A 75 -1.41 7.47 5.82
N LYS A 76 -2.35 7.46 6.78
CA LYS A 76 -3.62 8.20 6.68
C LYS A 76 -3.40 9.72 6.59
N GLU A 77 -2.47 10.25 7.38
CA GLU A 77 -2.10 11.67 7.38
C GLU A 77 -1.46 12.08 6.05
N ALA A 78 -0.42 11.39 5.61
CA ALA A 78 0.22 11.66 4.32
C ALA A 78 -0.76 11.52 3.15
N ASN A 79 -1.70 10.58 3.22
CA ASN A 79 -2.71 10.41 2.19
C ASN A 79 -3.73 11.56 2.16
N ARG A 80 -4.01 12.19 3.31
CA ARG A 80 -4.92 13.36 3.35
C ARG A 80 -4.36 14.53 2.54
N GLU A 81 -3.05 14.69 2.53
CA GLU A 81 -2.37 15.76 1.81
C GLU A 81 -2.13 15.40 0.33
N ALA A 82 -1.66 14.18 0.05
CA ALA A 82 -1.21 13.81 -1.29
C ALA A 82 -2.18 12.93 -2.09
N GLY A 83 -3.19 12.33 -1.46
CA GLY A 83 -4.21 11.50 -2.13
C GLY A 83 -3.64 10.28 -2.87
N PHE A 84 -2.52 9.73 -2.42
CA PHE A 84 -1.80 8.67 -3.14
C PHE A 84 -2.51 7.31 -3.11
N LEU A 85 -3.28 7.02 -2.05
CA LEU A 85 -4.05 5.77 -1.94
C LEU A 85 -5.14 5.72 -3.01
N GLN A 86 -5.90 6.79 -3.23
CA GLN A 86 -6.93 6.86 -4.27
C GLN A 86 -6.35 6.70 -5.68
N ASN A 87 -5.10 7.13 -5.86
CA ASN A 87 -4.35 7.01 -7.11
C ASN A 87 -3.63 5.66 -7.27
N LEU A 88 -3.88 4.69 -6.39
CA LEU A 88 -3.26 3.36 -6.38
C LEU A 88 -1.72 3.42 -6.32
N ARG A 89 -1.15 4.47 -5.73
CA ARG A 89 0.30 4.66 -5.64
C ARG A 89 0.87 3.95 -4.42
N VAL A 90 0.81 2.62 -4.46
CA VAL A 90 1.29 1.73 -3.41
C VAL A 90 2.19 0.68 -4.03
N THR A 91 3.35 0.42 -3.43
CA THR A 91 4.28 -0.63 -3.86
C THR A 91 4.72 -1.42 -2.65
N ILE A 92 4.52 -2.75 -2.70
CA ILE A 92 5.02 -3.69 -1.70
C ILE A 92 6.40 -4.17 -2.13
N VAL A 93 7.35 -4.12 -1.21
CA VAL A 93 8.69 -4.67 -1.41
C VAL A 93 8.79 -6.00 -0.68
N SER A 94 9.22 -7.06 -1.37
CA SER A 94 9.34 -8.42 -0.84
C SER A 94 10.64 -9.08 -1.21
#